data_AF-A0A947H756-F1
#
_entry.id   AF-A0A947H756-F1
#
_cell.length_a   1.000
_cell.length_b   1.000
_cell.length_c   1.000
_cell.angle_alpha   90.00
_cell.angle_beta   90.00
_cell.angle_gamma   90.00
#
_symmetry.space_group_name_H-M   'P 1'
#
loop_
_entity.id
_entity.type
_entity.pdbx_description
1 polymer ?
#
loop_
_entity_poly.entity_id
_entity_poly.type
_entity_poly.pdbx_seq_one_letter_code
_entity_poly.pdbx_strand_id
1 'polypeptide(L)'
;MALPSRSQRNVAPNNAFELTFSEPMDHQGVENNFAIRSFVSGKISVDAQSGGDTFNGTVPIQREYQPDAFKTGETLPRYGNLAQYQTGTPIFDSSAFDISWNADDTQVTFAFKPGKALPTDKDLARLPIYTLAFDSFGNQQRDIRDKSGVARSEKHFKLTDGDFEEALAFEVQADTTPPRLENVAQLELPMRALAFALTFSEPMLLKTHSLDIAGGMADTLESCKQAPAAYPGAKVCTASRAGQNYTLTVKAADGRIKFQGPWSLLGGEAHYDAGDPSFTRVILSASTLPFLQATDDHYHVQALSPLSDPAGNFLD
;
A
#
# COMPACT_ATOMS: atom_id res chain seq x y z
N MET A 1 10.36 -13.55 14.31
CA MET A 1 9.71 -12.27 14.71
C MET A 1 8.23 -12.63 14.84
N ALA A 2 7.60 -12.44 16.00
CA ALA A 2 6.34 -13.13 16.30
C ALA A 2 5.10 -12.47 15.68
N LEU A 3 4.01 -13.25 15.51
CA LEU A 3 2.68 -12.73 15.22
C LEU A 3 2.28 -11.61 16.20
N PRO A 4 1.50 -10.62 15.73
CA PRO A 4 0.92 -9.65 16.65
C PRO A 4 0.09 -10.35 17.72
N SER A 5 0.16 -9.87 18.96
CA SER A 5 -0.74 -10.38 20.01
C SER A 5 -2.20 -10.03 19.67
N ARG A 6 -3.15 -10.77 20.23
CA ARG A 6 -4.57 -10.44 20.09
C ARG A 6 -4.81 -8.98 20.48
N SER A 7 -5.52 -8.25 19.60
CA SER A 7 -5.85 -6.85 19.82
C SER A 7 -4.63 -5.92 19.89
N GLN A 8 -3.49 -6.32 19.33
CA GLN A 8 -2.30 -5.48 19.29
C GLN A 8 -2.58 -4.20 18.49
N ARG A 9 -2.10 -3.09 19.06
CA ARG A 9 -2.09 -1.77 18.42
C ARG A 9 -0.69 -1.43 17.96
N ASN A 10 -0.60 -0.46 17.05
CA ASN A 10 0.67 0.03 16.51
C ASN A 10 1.50 -1.08 15.83
N VAL A 11 0.84 -1.97 15.09
CA VAL A 11 1.56 -2.95 14.26
C VAL A 11 2.17 -2.20 13.07
N ALA A 12 3.46 -2.43 12.80
CA ALA A 12 4.12 -1.80 11.66
C ALA A 12 3.43 -2.22 10.34
N PRO A 13 3.27 -1.33 9.35
CA PRO A 13 2.52 -1.65 8.13
C PRO A 13 3.19 -2.74 7.29
N ASN A 14 4.52 -2.86 7.41
CA ASN A 14 5.34 -3.87 6.74
C ASN A 14 5.70 -5.06 7.67
N ASN A 15 5.00 -5.21 8.80
CA ASN A 15 5.28 -6.29 9.74
C ASN A 15 5.13 -7.66 9.07
N ALA A 16 6.10 -8.56 9.31
CA ALA A 16 6.01 -9.94 8.88
C ALA A 16 5.14 -10.77 9.84
N PHE A 17 4.48 -11.81 9.33
CA PHE A 17 3.63 -12.69 10.12
C PHE A 17 4.23 -14.09 10.21
N GLU A 18 4.53 -14.56 11.43
CA GLU A 18 5.16 -15.85 11.68
C GLU A 18 4.17 -16.82 12.34
N LEU A 19 3.66 -17.80 11.59
CA LEU A 19 2.71 -18.78 12.11
C LEU A 19 3.47 -20.02 12.59
N THR A 20 3.05 -20.56 13.74
CA THR A 20 3.61 -21.79 14.32
C THR A 20 2.54 -22.86 14.42
N PHE A 21 2.88 -24.07 14.01
CA PHE A 21 2.04 -25.26 13.96
C PHE A 21 2.56 -26.31 14.93
N SER A 22 1.65 -27.12 15.49
CA SER A 22 2.06 -28.23 16.37
C SER A 22 2.63 -29.43 15.60
N GLU A 23 2.46 -29.46 14.27
CA GLU A 23 2.80 -30.57 13.39
C GLU A 23 3.38 -30.04 12.07
N PRO A 24 4.22 -30.82 11.36
CA PRO A 24 4.70 -30.46 10.03
C PRO A 24 3.55 -30.30 9.02
N MET A 25 3.47 -29.13 8.39
CA MET A 25 2.35 -28.77 7.52
C MET A 25 2.59 -29.03 6.05
N ASP A 26 1.50 -29.25 5.31
CA ASP A 26 1.51 -29.10 3.86
C ASP A 26 1.59 -27.60 3.52
N HIS A 27 2.65 -27.21 2.80
CA HIS A 27 2.94 -25.80 2.51
C HIS A 27 1.82 -25.18 1.68
N GLN A 28 1.43 -25.84 0.60
CA GLN A 28 0.47 -25.29 -0.35
C GLN A 28 -0.90 -25.05 0.30
N GLY A 29 -1.35 -25.96 1.16
CA GLY A 29 -2.57 -25.79 1.95
C GLY A 29 -2.53 -24.55 2.85
N VAL A 30 -1.43 -24.32 3.57
CA VAL A 30 -1.30 -23.16 4.46
C VAL A 30 -1.19 -21.85 3.65
N GLU A 31 -0.36 -21.84 2.62
CA GLU A 31 -0.12 -20.65 1.80
C GLU A 31 -1.37 -20.20 1.06
N ASN A 32 -2.08 -21.11 0.39
CA ASN A 32 -3.28 -20.77 -0.38
C ASN A 32 -4.45 -20.29 0.50
N ASN A 33 -4.43 -20.61 1.78
CA ASN A 33 -5.49 -20.23 2.71
C ASN A 33 -5.14 -18.98 3.52
N PHE A 34 -3.90 -18.47 3.46
CA PHE A 34 -3.49 -17.29 4.23
C PHE A 34 -4.01 -15.99 3.60
N ALA A 35 -4.75 -15.19 4.37
CA ALA A 35 -5.24 -13.90 3.92
C ALA A 35 -5.25 -12.82 5.02
N ILE A 36 -5.11 -11.57 4.59
CA ILE A 36 -5.39 -10.39 5.43
C ILE A 36 -6.63 -9.71 4.88
N ARG A 37 -7.58 -9.41 5.76
CA ARG A 37 -8.89 -8.84 5.41
C ARG A 37 -9.18 -7.59 6.22
N SER A 38 -9.93 -6.66 5.62
CA SER A 38 -10.57 -5.56 6.33
C SER A 38 -12.04 -5.89 6.59
N PHE A 39 -12.46 -5.65 7.83
CA PHE A 39 -13.86 -5.77 8.26
C PHE A 39 -14.44 -4.41 8.65
N VAL A 40 -13.75 -3.31 8.34
CA VAL A 40 -14.26 -1.96 8.62
C VAL A 40 -14.35 -1.22 7.30
N SER A 41 -15.53 -0.64 7.04
CA SER A 41 -15.69 0.39 6.02
C SER A 41 -15.17 1.72 6.57
N GLY A 42 -13.98 2.11 6.13
CA GLY A 42 -13.32 3.33 6.59
C GLY A 42 -12.60 4.02 5.43
N LYS A 43 -12.62 5.35 5.44
CA LYS A 43 -11.82 6.16 4.52
C LYS A 43 -10.52 6.55 5.20
N ILE A 44 -9.41 6.24 4.55
CA ILE A 44 -8.12 6.82 4.92
C ILE A 44 -7.96 8.22 4.28
N SER A 45 -7.14 9.08 4.87
CA SER A 45 -7.03 10.52 4.59
C SER A 45 -6.65 10.87 3.16
N VAL A 46 -6.19 9.89 2.39
CA VAL A 46 -5.84 10.01 0.98
C VAL A 46 -7.02 10.28 0.05
N ASP A 47 -8.27 10.25 0.54
CA ASP A 47 -9.45 10.53 -0.27
C ASP A 47 -10.55 11.26 0.52
N ALA A 48 -10.77 12.53 0.18
CA ALA A 48 -11.85 13.34 0.74
C ALA A 48 -13.04 13.52 -0.22
N GLN A 49 -13.03 12.97 -1.45
CA GLN A 49 -13.97 13.44 -2.49
C GLN A 49 -14.62 12.39 -3.39
N SER A 50 -14.19 11.13 -3.43
CA SER A 50 -14.99 10.11 -4.11
C SER A 50 -15.97 9.43 -3.13
N GLY A 51 -17.19 9.12 -3.57
CA GLY A 51 -18.21 8.45 -2.75
C GLY A 51 -17.88 6.99 -2.36
N GLY A 52 -16.74 6.45 -2.78
CA GLY A 52 -16.26 5.12 -2.40
C GLY A 52 -15.48 5.16 -1.10
N ASP A 53 -15.71 4.20 -0.21
CA ASP A 53 -14.83 3.98 0.94
C ASP A 53 -13.52 3.35 0.47
N THR A 54 -12.39 3.74 1.08
CA THR A 54 -11.07 3.27 0.66
C THR A 54 -10.90 1.76 0.89
N PHE A 55 -11.74 1.16 1.75
CA PHE A 55 -12.04 -0.26 1.77
C PHE A 55 -13.51 -0.45 2.19
N ASN A 56 -14.32 -1.11 1.35
CA ASN A 56 -15.67 -1.51 1.75
C ASN A 56 -15.57 -2.81 2.55
N GLY A 57 -15.89 -2.81 3.84
CA GLY A 57 -16.11 -4.04 4.61
C GLY A 57 -17.52 -4.04 5.18
N THR A 58 -18.41 -4.92 4.69
CA THR A 58 -19.75 -5.04 5.27
C THR A 58 -19.63 -5.85 6.56
N VAL A 59 -19.73 -5.20 7.71
CA VAL A 59 -20.11 -5.89 8.93
C VAL A 59 -21.56 -5.57 9.23
N PRO A 60 -22.44 -6.56 9.36
CA PRO A 60 -23.68 -6.34 10.09
C PRO A 60 -23.32 -6.16 11.57
N ILE A 61 -22.91 -4.95 11.98
CA ILE A 61 -22.85 -4.64 13.40
C ILE A 61 -24.28 -4.26 13.81
N GLN A 62 -24.99 -5.15 14.49
CA GLN A 62 -26.19 -4.78 15.27
C GLN A 62 -25.83 -4.01 16.57
N ARG A 63 -24.71 -3.28 16.56
CA ARG A 63 -24.39 -2.24 17.54
C ARG A 63 -23.84 -1.08 16.75
N GLU A 64 -24.49 0.07 16.93
CA GLU A 64 -24.04 1.35 16.40
C GLU A 64 -22.52 1.44 16.43
N TYR A 65 -21.94 1.75 15.27
CA TYR A 65 -20.65 2.40 15.20
C TYR A 65 -20.74 3.68 16.07
N GLN A 66 -20.32 3.57 17.33
CA GLN A 66 -20.09 4.73 18.18
C GLN A 66 -18.61 5.09 18.05
N PRO A 67 -18.26 6.21 17.39
CA PRO A 67 -16.87 6.64 17.23
C PRO A 67 -16.15 6.89 18.57
N ASP A 68 -16.89 6.95 19.68
CA ASP A 68 -16.37 7.15 21.03
C ASP A 68 -15.88 5.86 21.73
N ALA A 69 -16.00 4.67 21.10
CA ALA A 69 -15.57 3.39 21.67
C ALA A 69 -14.05 3.10 21.52
N PHE A 70 -13.30 4.00 20.89
CA PHE A 70 -11.83 3.97 20.87
C PHE A 70 -11.27 5.02 21.81
N LYS A 71 -11.74 5.04 23.06
CA LYS A 71 -11.00 5.73 24.12
C LYS A 71 -9.67 5.03 24.32
N THR A 72 -8.60 5.81 24.35
CA THR A 72 -7.24 5.38 24.63
C THR A 72 -7.22 4.48 25.86
N GLY A 73 -6.98 3.18 25.65
CA GLY A 73 -6.95 2.17 26.72
C GLY A 73 -8.03 1.09 26.65
N GLU A 74 -9.00 1.17 25.74
CA GLU A 74 -9.97 0.09 25.53
C GLU A 74 -9.42 -0.99 24.58
N THR A 75 -9.57 -2.25 24.99
CA THR A 75 -9.31 -3.46 24.18
C THR A 75 -10.00 -3.32 22.82
N LEU A 76 -9.30 -3.56 21.71
CA LEU A 76 -9.92 -3.60 20.38
C LEU A 76 -11.19 -4.47 20.46
N PRO A 77 -12.29 -4.12 19.75
CA PRO A 77 -13.56 -4.83 19.86
C PRO A 77 -13.29 -6.32 19.81
N ARG A 78 -13.71 -7.02 20.87
CA ARG A 78 -13.59 -8.47 20.97
C ARG A 78 -14.49 -9.02 19.88
N TYR A 79 -13.94 -9.24 18.69
CA TYR A 79 -14.67 -9.84 17.58
C TYR A 79 -15.24 -11.15 18.15
N GLY A 80 -16.57 -11.19 18.26
CA GLY A 80 -17.29 -12.37 18.69
C GLY A 80 -17.06 -13.49 17.69
N ASN A 81 -17.67 -14.63 17.91
CA ASN A 81 -17.59 -15.80 17.03
C ASN A 81 -17.53 -15.41 15.54
N LEU A 82 -16.34 -15.57 14.93
CA LEU A 82 -16.01 -15.11 13.58
C LEU A 82 -16.89 -15.77 12.51
N ALA A 83 -17.55 -16.88 12.85
CA ALA A 83 -18.56 -17.54 12.03
C ALA A 83 -19.77 -16.65 11.64
N GLN A 84 -19.98 -15.51 12.32
CA GLN A 84 -21.02 -14.53 11.98
C GLN A 84 -20.58 -13.46 10.96
N TYR A 85 -19.29 -13.37 10.63
CA TYR A 85 -18.71 -12.31 9.81
C TYR A 85 -18.41 -12.84 8.41
N GLN A 86 -19.45 -12.90 7.56
CA GLN A 86 -19.36 -13.64 6.29
C GLN A 86 -18.60 -12.93 5.15
N THR A 87 -18.26 -11.63 5.24
CA THR A 87 -17.62 -10.94 4.09
C THR A 87 -16.68 -9.79 4.51
N GLY A 88 -15.51 -10.11 5.06
CA GLY A 88 -14.39 -9.15 5.11
C GLY A 88 -13.78 -8.98 3.72
N THR A 89 -13.37 -7.77 3.34
CA THR A 89 -12.74 -7.51 2.05
C THR A 89 -11.28 -7.95 2.05
N PRO A 90 -10.86 -8.83 1.12
CA PRO A 90 -9.46 -9.20 0.99
C PRO A 90 -8.59 -7.98 0.71
N ILE A 91 -7.53 -7.84 1.52
CA ILE A 91 -6.49 -6.82 1.37
C ILE A 91 -5.26 -7.47 0.74
N PHE A 92 -4.86 -8.64 1.24
CA PHE A 92 -3.76 -9.42 0.70
C PHE A 92 -4.05 -10.92 0.76
N ASP A 93 -3.57 -11.63 -0.25
CA ASP A 93 -3.44 -13.09 -0.29
C ASP A 93 -1.95 -13.46 -0.28
N SER A 94 -1.64 -14.76 -0.41
CA SER A 94 -0.26 -15.27 -0.45
C SER A 94 0.62 -14.63 -1.54
N SER A 95 0.05 -14.09 -2.61
CA SER A 95 0.83 -13.48 -3.70
C SER A 95 1.58 -12.21 -3.26
N ALA A 96 1.13 -11.55 -2.20
CA ALA A 96 1.73 -10.34 -1.66
C ALA A 96 2.98 -10.59 -0.78
N PHE A 97 3.29 -11.85 -0.47
CA PHE A 97 4.32 -12.22 0.48
C PHE A 97 5.47 -13.01 -0.17
N ASP A 98 6.68 -12.80 0.36
CA ASP A 98 7.76 -13.76 0.29
C ASP A 98 7.59 -14.73 1.47
N ILE A 99 7.36 -15.99 1.14
CA ILE A 99 6.98 -17.03 2.11
C ILE A 99 8.18 -17.94 2.35
N SER A 100 8.50 -18.16 3.63
CA SER A 100 9.59 -19.05 4.02
C SER A 100 9.18 -19.99 5.14
N TRP A 101 9.56 -21.26 5.01
CA TRP A 101 9.31 -22.29 6.00
C TRP A 101 10.60 -22.66 6.73
N ASN A 102 10.48 -23.02 8.00
CA ASN A 102 11.57 -23.66 8.71
C ASN A 102 11.78 -25.10 8.20
N ALA A 103 12.92 -25.70 8.56
CA ALA A 103 13.31 -27.04 8.08
C ALA A 103 12.33 -28.16 8.50
N ASP A 104 11.62 -27.96 9.61
CA ASP A 104 10.69 -28.93 10.17
C ASP A 104 9.24 -28.72 9.69
N ASP A 105 9.00 -27.71 8.84
CA ASP A 105 7.69 -27.34 8.30
C ASP A 105 6.61 -27.05 9.35
N THR A 106 7.05 -26.65 10.54
CA THR A 106 6.21 -26.29 11.69
C THR A 106 6.10 -24.78 11.87
N GLN A 107 6.86 -24.00 11.11
CA GLN A 107 6.82 -22.55 11.15
C GLN A 107 6.90 -21.97 9.74
N VAL A 108 6.06 -20.99 9.47
CA VAL A 108 6.05 -20.21 8.22
C VAL A 108 6.13 -18.73 8.53
N THR A 109 6.91 -18.00 7.75
CA THR A 109 6.98 -16.54 7.79
C THR A 109 6.47 -15.95 6.49
N PHE A 110 5.47 -15.07 6.60
CA PHE A 110 4.94 -14.25 5.51
C PHE A 110 5.53 -12.84 5.65
N ALA A 111 6.53 -12.52 4.83
CA ALA A 111 7.11 -11.18 4.75
C ALA A 111 6.54 -10.45 3.52
N PHE A 112 6.16 -9.18 3.65
CA PHE A 112 5.67 -8.43 2.49
C PHE A 112 6.75 -8.31 1.42
N LYS A 113 6.37 -8.53 0.16
CA LYS A 113 7.21 -8.21 -1.00
C LYS A 113 7.49 -6.69 -1.06
N PRO A 114 8.56 -6.25 -1.76
CA PRO A 114 8.80 -4.83 -2.00
C PRO A 114 7.55 -4.11 -2.53
N GLY A 115 7.28 -2.91 -2.02
CA GLY A 115 6.10 -2.10 -2.42
C GLY A 115 4.77 -2.61 -1.87
N LYS A 116 4.78 -3.64 -1.02
CA LYS A 116 3.62 -4.10 -0.26
C LYS A 116 3.74 -3.68 1.19
N ALA A 117 2.67 -3.07 1.69
CA ALA A 117 2.49 -2.76 3.10
C ALA A 117 0.99 -2.65 3.35
N LEU A 118 0.59 -2.86 4.59
CA LEU A 118 -0.77 -2.55 5.01
C LEU A 118 -1.04 -1.07 4.80
N PRO A 119 -2.13 -0.69 4.13
CA PRO A 119 -2.55 0.70 4.08
C PRO A 119 -2.73 1.27 5.50
N THR A 120 -2.37 2.52 5.69
CA THR A 120 -2.50 3.22 6.96
C THR A 120 -2.90 4.68 6.72
N ASP A 121 -3.00 5.46 7.79
CA ASP A 121 -3.40 6.86 7.77
C ASP A 121 -2.44 7.70 8.62
N LYS A 122 -2.30 8.97 8.24
CA LYS A 122 -1.65 9.99 9.08
C LYS A 122 -2.49 10.47 10.25
N ASP A 123 -3.81 10.40 10.11
CA ASP A 123 -4.78 10.77 11.14
C ASP A 123 -4.99 9.58 12.09
N LEU A 124 -4.56 9.75 13.35
CA LEU A 124 -4.70 8.77 14.42
C LEU A 124 -6.17 8.36 14.65
N ALA A 125 -7.15 9.21 14.30
CA ALA A 125 -8.56 8.90 14.44
C ALA A 125 -9.12 8.00 13.34
N ARG A 126 -8.33 7.70 12.30
CA ARG A 126 -8.75 6.96 11.09
C ARG A 126 -7.96 5.68 10.82
N LEU A 127 -7.19 5.22 11.81
CA LEU A 127 -6.35 4.05 11.64
C LEU A 127 -7.17 2.79 11.32
N PRO A 128 -6.78 2.03 10.29
CA PRO A 128 -7.49 0.82 9.91
C PRO A 128 -7.20 -0.31 10.89
N ILE A 129 -8.21 -1.16 11.08
CA ILE A 129 -8.11 -2.43 11.79
C ILE A 129 -8.19 -3.55 10.76
N TYR A 130 -7.16 -4.39 10.74
CA TYR A 130 -7.10 -5.57 9.89
C TYR A 130 -7.26 -6.84 10.70
N THR A 131 -7.69 -7.89 10.00
CA THR A 131 -7.79 -9.22 10.55
C THR A 131 -6.98 -10.18 9.69
N LEU A 132 -6.04 -10.87 10.31
CA LEU A 132 -5.38 -12.04 9.74
C LEU A 132 -6.28 -13.25 9.95
N ALA A 133 -6.55 -13.98 8.88
CA ALA A 133 -7.35 -15.18 8.96
C ALA A 133 -6.91 -16.21 7.93
N PHE A 134 -7.30 -17.45 8.17
CA PHE A 134 -7.36 -18.44 7.11
C PHE A 134 -8.72 -18.36 6.41
N ASP A 135 -8.75 -18.54 5.10
CA ASP A 135 -9.89 -18.28 4.20
C ASP A 135 -11.09 -19.24 4.35
N SER A 136 -11.46 -19.60 5.57
CA SER A 136 -12.65 -20.38 5.92
C SER A 136 -13.95 -19.56 6.03
N PHE A 137 -13.96 -18.29 5.61
CA PHE A 137 -15.16 -17.45 5.65
C PHE A 137 -16.12 -17.75 4.49
N GLY A 138 -16.89 -18.82 4.67
CA GLY A 138 -18.02 -19.17 3.82
C GLY A 138 -17.85 -20.53 3.14
N ASN A 139 -18.48 -21.57 3.72
CA ASN A 139 -18.81 -22.91 3.20
C ASN A 139 -17.80 -23.69 2.33
N GLN A 140 -16.61 -23.17 2.04
CA GLN A 140 -15.55 -23.86 1.32
C GLN A 140 -14.64 -24.57 2.33
N GLN A 141 -14.27 -25.77 1.94
CA GLN A 141 -13.65 -26.77 2.78
C GLN A 141 -12.27 -26.27 3.23
N ARG A 142 -12.00 -26.35 4.54
CA ARG A 142 -10.68 -26.06 5.10
C ARG A 142 -9.69 -27.06 4.49
N ASP A 143 -8.81 -26.58 3.61
CA ASP A 143 -7.77 -27.41 2.96
C ASP A 143 -6.39 -27.19 3.58
N ILE A 144 -6.34 -26.76 4.84
CA ILE A 144 -5.11 -26.79 5.62
C ILE A 144 -4.90 -28.21 6.11
N ARG A 145 -3.83 -28.86 5.65
CA ARG A 145 -3.47 -30.25 5.99
C ARG A 145 -2.06 -30.32 6.52
N ASP A 146 -1.79 -31.34 7.32
CA ASP A 146 -0.41 -31.70 7.61
C ASP A 146 0.22 -32.51 6.48
N LYS A 147 1.52 -32.81 6.59
CA LYS A 147 2.25 -33.64 5.61
C LYS A 147 1.74 -35.09 5.50
N SER A 148 0.95 -35.56 6.46
CA SER A 148 0.29 -36.87 6.40
C SER A 148 -1.07 -36.82 5.69
N GLY A 149 -1.52 -35.64 5.26
CA GLY A 149 -2.80 -35.41 4.59
C GLY A 149 -3.99 -35.22 5.54
N VAL A 150 -3.75 -35.20 6.86
CA VAL A 150 -4.80 -35.01 7.87
C VAL A 150 -5.18 -33.54 7.91
N ALA A 151 -6.48 -33.26 7.81
CA ALA A 151 -7.01 -31.91 7.89
C ALA A 151 -6.77 -31.31 9.28
N ARG A 152 -6.28 -30.07 9.30
CA ARG A 152 -6.00 -29.30 10.50
C ARG A 152 -6.96 -28.11 10.60
N SER A 153 -7.21 -27.69 11.83
CA SER A 153 -8.15 -26.62 12.17
C SER A 153 -7.53 -25.77 13.27
N GLU A 154 -8.27 -24.79 13.79
CA GLU A 154 -7.90 -23.96 14.95
C GLU A 154 -7.52 -24.75 16.21
N LYS A 155 -7.77 -26.06 16.24
CA LYS A 155 -7.31 -26.96 17.32
C LYS A 155 -5.86 -27.41 17.19
N HIS A 156 -5.24 -27.16 16.05
CA HIS A 156 -3.92 -27.68 15.66
C HIS A 156 -2.90 -26.59 15.35
N PHE A 157 -3.37 -25.34 15.24
CA PHE A 157 -2.53 -24.17 15.12
C PHE A 157 -3.21 -23.04 15.87
N LYS A 158 -2.40 -22.11 16.37
CA LYS A 158 -2.90 -20.90 17.01
C LYS A 158 -2.32 -19.69 16.29
N LEU A 159 -3.17 -18.69 16.05
CA LEU A 159 -2.74 -17.39 15.57
C LEU A 159 -2.32 -16.45 16.73
N THR A 160 -2.64 -16.82 17.97
CA THR A 160 -2.34 -16.05 19.20
C THR A 160 -2.09 -17.01 20.37
N ASP A 161 -1.60 -16.50 21.50
CA ASP A 161 -1.43 -17.29 22.73
C ASP A 161 -2.77 -17.71 23.39
N GLY A 162 -3.91 -17.28 22.85
CA GLY A 162 -5.25 -17.62 23.34
C GLY A 162 -5.70 -19.05 23.00
N ASP A 163 -6.87 -19.44 23.52
CA ASP A 163 -7.49 -20.74 23.20
C ASP A 163 -8.38 -20.62 21.95
N PHE A 164 -7.99 -21.34 20.89
CA PHE A 164 -8.78 -21.59 19.66
C PHE A 164 -9.24 -20.31 18.93
N GLU A 165 -8.32 -19.58 18.29
CA GLU A 165 -8.62 -18.38 17.52
C GLU A 165 -8.37 -18.59 16.02
N GLU A 166 -9.44 -18.57 15.22
CA GLU A 166 -9.43 -18.70 13.75
C GLU A 166 -8.99 -17.42 13.03
N ALA A 167 -9.00 -16.28 13.74
CA ALA A 167 -8.49 -15.02 13.21
C ALA A 167 -7.95 -14.12 14.33
N LEU A 168 -7.07 -13.21 13.94
CA LEU A 168 -6.40 -12.23 14.78
C LEU A 168 -6.65 -10.83 14.23
N ALA A 169 -7.28 -9.97 15.02
CA ALA A 169 -7.45 -8.56 14.68
C ALA A 169 -6.38 -7.68 15.32
N PHE A 170 -5.90 -6.69 14.58
CA PHE A 170 -4.87 -5.75 14.99
C PHE A 170 -5.03 -4.38 14.30
N GLU A 171 -4.55 -3.33 14.97
CA GLU A 171 -4.55 -1.94 14.48
C GLU A 171 -3.15 -1.58 13.99
N VAL A 172 -3.06 -1.03 12.78
CA VAL A 172 -1.80 -0.62 12.16
C VAL A 172 -1.36 0.73 12.71
N GLN A 173 -0.06 0.92 12.89
CA GLN A 173 0.49 2.20 13.34
C GLN A 173 0.22 3.30 12.31
N ALA A 174 -0.01 4.52 12.79
CA ALA A 174 -0.11 5.70 11.94
C ALA A 174 1.19 5.93 11.16
N ASP A 175 1.03 6.50 9.96
CA ASP A 175 2.15 7.07 9.24
C ASP A 175 2.10 8.59 9.29
N THR A 176 2.96 9.17 10.10
CA THR A 176 3.05 10.62 10.28
C THR A 176 4.29 11.20 9.60
N THR A 177 5.01 10.39 8.83
CA THR A 177 6.25 10.81 8.17
C THR A 177 5.93 11.29 6.77
N PRO A 178 6.26 12.54 6.42
CA PRO A 178 6.18 13.00 5.04
C PRO A 178 7.13 12.23 4.11
N PRO A 179 6.70 11.92 2.86
CA PRO A 179 7.62 11.45 1.85
C PRO A 179 8.61 12.54 1.49
N ARG A 180 9.80 12.14 1.05
CA ARG A 180 10.86 13.03 0.54
C ARG A 180 11.31 12.60 -0.84
N LEU A 181 11.69 13.57 -1.67
CA LEU A 181 12.41 13.30 -2.92
C LEU A 181 13.90 13.11 -2.60
N GLU A 182 14.38 11.86 -2.66
CA GLU A 182 15.75 11.53 -2.26
C GLU A 182 16.76 11.65 -3.41
N ASN A 183 16.33 11.36 -4.63
CA ASN A 183 17.21 11.38 -5.79
C ASN A 183 16.50 11.80 -7.07
N VAL A 184 17.25 12.45 -7.95
CA VAL A 184 16.88 12.77 -9.33
C VAL A 184 18.02 12.35 -10.24
N ALA A 185 17.78 11.38 -11.10
CA ALA A 185 18.75 10.90 -12.08
C ALA A 185 18.25 11.16 -13.50
N GLN A 186 19.08 11.79 -14.34
CA GLN A 186 18.79 11.87 -15.77
C GLN A 186 18.91 10.49 -16.41
N LEU A 187 17.98 10.15 -17.29
CA LEU A 187 17.97 8.90 -18.03
C LEU A 187 18.40 9.11 -19.48
N GLU A 188 19.23 8.21 -19.97
CA GLU A 188 19.56 8.14 -21.39
C GLU A 188 18.47 7.36 -22.11
N LEU A 189 17.69 8.06 -22.92
CA LEU A 189 16.69 7.43 -23.79
C LEU A 189 17.13 7.51 -25.26
N PRO A 190 16.80 6.49 -26.08
CA PRO A 190 16.98 6.58 -27.52
C PRO A 190 16.16 7.76 -28.09
N MET A 191 16.66 8.37 -29.16
CA MET A 191 15.99 9.45 -29.91
C MET A 191 15.79 10.80 -29.20
N ARG A 192 16.80 11.31 -28.47
CA ARG A 192 16.79 12.70 -27.98
C ARG A 192 15.56 13.03 -27.11
N ALA A 193 15.00 12.05 -26.41
CA ALA A 193 13.98 12.29 -25.38
C ALA A 193 14.66 12.74 -24.09
N LEU A 194 14.09 13.72 -23.39
CA LEU A 194 14.56 14.11 -22.07
C LEU A 194 13.78 13.31 -21.03
N ALA A 195 14.47 12.62 -20.15
CA ALA A 195 13.83 11.88 -19.08
C ALA A 195 14.62 11.92 -17.78
N PHE A 196 13.88 11.82 -16.69
CA PHE A 196 14.41 11.77 -15.33
C PHE A 196 13.72 10.67 -14.55
N ALA A 197 14.50 9.97 -13.74
CA ALA A 197 14.02 9.11 -12.68
C ALA A 197 14.07 9.87 -11.35
N LEU A 198 12.94 9.95 -10.69
CA LEU A 198 12.79 10.51 -9.35
C LEU A 198 12.60 9.34 -8.38
N THR A 199 13.36 9.34 -7.29
CA THR A 199 13.24 8.33 -6.23
C THR A 199 12.76 9.00 -4.95
N PHE A 200 11.67 8.48 -4.40
CA PHE A 200 11.08 8.91 -3.14
C PHE A 200 11.52 8.01 -1.99
N SER A 201 11.46 8.53 -0.76
CA SER A 201 11.85 7.81 0.47
C SER A 201 10.95 6.61 0.80
N GLU A 202 9.79 6.51 0.16
CA GLU A 202 8.77 5.53 0.46
C GLU A 202 7.86 5.26 -0.76
N PRO A 203 7.08 4.15 -0.75
CA PRO A 203 6.15 3.84 -1.82
C PRO A 203 5.10 4.94 -2.00
N MET A 204 4.97 5.45 -3.21
CA MET A 204 3.96 6.46 -3.53
C MET A 204 2.65 5.85 -4.09
N LEU A 205 2.63 4.52 -4.25
CA LEU A 205 1.49 3.69 -4.62
C LEU A 205 1.53 2.38 -3.82
N LEU A 206 0.41 2.01 -3.19
CA LEU A 206 0.21 0.70 -2.58
C LEU A 206 -0.75 -0.12 -3.44
N LYS A 207 -0.33 -1.33 -3.82
CA LYS A 207 -1.19 -2.30 -4.52
C LYS A 207 -1.74 -3.33 -3.54
N THR A 208 -3.03 -3.31 -3.28
CA THR A 208 -3.73 -4.36 -2.52
C THR A 208 -4.33 -5.41 -3.46
N HIS A 209 -5.05 -6.38 -2.92
CA HIS A 209 -5.72 -7.43 -3.70
C HIS A 209 -6.78 -6.84 -4.65
N SER A 210 -7.57 -5.87 -4.19
CA SER A 210 -8.71 -5.34 -4.95
C SER A 210 -8.60 -3.87 -5.34
N LEU A 211 -7.68 -3.12 -4.71
CA LEU A 211 -7.56 -1.67 -4.87
C LEU A 211 -6.10 -1.21 -4.91
N ASP A 212 -5.84 -0.25 -5.78
CA ASP A 212 -4.58 0.49 -5.87
C ASP A 212 -4.78 1.85 -5.19
N ILE A 213 -3.92 2.16 -4.20
CA ILE A 213 -4.01 3.38 -3.37
C ILE A 213 -2.80 4.27 -3.64
N ALA A 214 -3.06 5.47 -4.15
CA ALA A 214 -2.04 6.47 -4.38
C ALA A 214 -2.52 7.84 -3.86
N GLY A 215 -1.56 8.68 -3.48
CA GLY A 215 -1.81 10.05 -3.07
C GLY A 215 -2.49 10.91 -4.14
N GLY A 216 -3.56 11.61 -3.76
CA GLY A 216 -4.11 12.72 -4.55
C GLY A 216 -4.71 12.38 -5.92
N MET A 217 -5.27 11.17 -6.12
CA MET A 217 -5.80 10.73 -7.44
C MET A 217 -7.24 10.18 -7.42
N ALA A 218 -8.15 10.89 -6.74
CA ALA A 218 -9.56 10.53 -6.66
C ALA A 218 -10.35 11.02 -7.89
N ASP A 219 -10.74 10.12 -8.81
CA ASP A 219 -12.08 10.19 -9.46
C ASP A 219 -12.35 9.15 -10.56
N THR A 220 -11.35 8.39 -11.04
CA THR A 220 -11.62 7.33 -12.04
C THR A 220 -10.75 6.11 -11.85
N LEU A 221 -11.28 4.95 -12.26
CA LEU A 221 -10.50 3.73 -12.48
C LEU A 221 -9.21 4.10 -13.23
N GLU A 222 -8.07 3.58 -12.76
CA GLU A 222 -6.74 3.75 -13.35
C GLU A 222 -6.02 5.10 -13.12
N SER A 223 -6.67 6.14 -12.56
CA SER A 223 -5.96 7.39 -12.22
C SER A 223 -4.82 7.11 -11.24
N CYS A 224 -5.07 6.28 -10.22
CA CYS A 224 -4.08 5.86 -9.22
C CYS A 224 -2.83 5.18 -9.81
N LYS A 225 -2.88 4.71 -11.07
CA LYS A 225 -1.80 3.98 -11.73
C LYS A 225 -0.88 4.86 -12.58
N GLN A 226 -1.12 6.16 -12.67
CA GLN A 226 -0.30 7.05 -13.50
C GLN A 226 1.01 7.42 -12.78
N ALA A 227 0.98 8.40 -11.89
CA ALA A 227 2.09 8.82 -11.02
C ALA A 227 1.51 9.67 -9.90
N PRO A 228 2.23 9.86 -8.77
CA PRO A 228 1.76 10.71 -7.68
C PRO A 228 1.42 12.09 -8.23
N ALA A 229 0.24 12.60 -7.86
CA ALA A 229 -0.27 13.85 -8.37
C ALA A 229 -1.07 14.58 -7.30
N ALA A 230 -1.02 15.90 -7.31
CA ALA A 230 -1.89 16.71 -6.49
C ALA A 230 -3.15 17.12 -7.26
N TYR A 231 -4.29 17.07 -6.59
CA TYR A 231 -5.58 17.23 -7.24
C TYR A 231 -6.29 18.54 -6.90
N PRO A 232 -6.45 19.45 -7.87
CA PRO A 232 -7.44 20.50 -7.80
C PRO A 232 -8.57 20.25 -8.81
N GLY A 233 -9.62 19.54 -8.40
CA GLY A 233 -10.98 19.77 -8.94
C GLY A 233 -11.54 18.78 -9.97
N ALA A 234 -11.85 17.57 -9.54
CA ALA A 234 -12.85 16.68 -10.14
C ALA A 234 -12.63 16.23 -11.63
N LYS A 235 -11.39 15.97 -12.08
CA LYS A 235 -11.10 15.42 -13.41
C LYS A 235 -10.06 14.27 -13.39
N VAL A 236 -10.27 13.22 -14.18
CA VAL A 236 -9.31 12.12 -14.49
C VAL A 236 -7.83 12.54 -14.42
N CYS A 237 -7.01 11.90 -13.59
CA CYS A 237 -5.57 12.12 -13.60
C CYS A 237 -4.94 11.34 -14.78
N THR A 238 -4.35 12.06 -15.73
CA THR A 238 -3.56 11.48 -16.83
C THR A 238 -2.08 11.69 -16.55
N ALA A 239 -1.19 10.90 -17.17
CA ALA A 239 0.25 11.08 -17.00
C ALA A 239 0.76 12.50 -17.31
N SER A 240 0.19 13.17 -18.32
CA SER A 240 0.49 14.59 -18.61
C SER A 240 0.03 15.54 -17.50
N ARG A 241 -1.10 15.26 -16.84
CA ARG A 241 -1.57 16.04 -15.69
C ARG A 241 -0.74 15.77 -14.44
N ALA A 242 -0.34 14.53 -14.20
CA ALA A 242 0.61 14.19 -13.15
C ALA A 242 1.91 14.99 -13.33
N GLY A 243 2.36 15.17 -14.59
CA GLY A 243 3.46 16.05 -14.97
C GLY A 243 3.33 17.53 -14.53
N GLN A 244 2.14 18.03 -14.17
CA GLN A 244 2.00 19.40 -13.64
C GLN A 244 2.60 19.56 -12.24
N ASN A 245 2.76 18.46 -11.50
CA ASN A 245 3.27 18.46 -10.13
C ASN A 245 4.80 18.43 -10.06
N TYR A 246 5.47 18.49 -11.21
CA TYR A 246 6.92 18.48 -11.31
C TYR A 246 7.36 19.73 -12.07
N THR A 247 8.33 20.46 -11.54
CA THR A 247 8.91 21.64 -12.19
C THR A 247 10.31 21.32 -12.68
N LEU A 248 10.61 21.74 -13.91
CA LEU A 248 11.95 21.73 -14.46
C LEU A 248 12.48 23.16 -14.52
N THR A 249 13.71 23.36 -14.04
CA THR A 249 14.52 24.53 -14.34
C THR A 249 15.70 24.10 -15.18
N VAL A 250 15.91 24.76 -16.32
CA VAL A 250 17.07 24.55 -17.21
C VAL A 250 17.90 25.82 -17.26
N LYS A 251 19.18 25.70 -16.94
CA LYS A 251 20.16 26.78 -17.04
C LYS A 251 21.18 26.44 -18.13
N ALA A 252 21.52 27.41 -18.96
CA ALA A 252 22.67 27.31 -19.85
C ALA A 252 23.98 27.29 -19.04
N ALA A 253 25.09 26.93 -19.69
CA ALA A 253 26.43 26.95 -19.10
C ALA A 253 26.84 28.33 -18.52
N ASP A 254 26.31 29.42 -19.08
CA ASP A 254 26.52 30.79 -18.61
C ASP A 254 25.63 31.18 -17.41
N GLY A 255 24.79 30.25 -16.92
CA GLY A 255 23.87 30.44 -15.79
C GLY A 255 22.51 31.03 -16.18
N ARG A 256 22.28 31.42 -17.44
CA ARG A 256 20.99 31.97 -17.89
C ARG A 256 19.90 30.90 -17.87
N ILE A 257 18.74 31.24 -17.28
CA ILE A 257 17.56 30.36 -17.31
C ILE A 257 17.01 30.28 -18.75
N LYS A 258 17.00 29.08 -19.31
CA LYS A 258 16.41 28.77 -20.62
C LYS A 258 14.94 28.36 -20.50
N PHE A 259 14.60 27.68 -19.41
CA PHE A 259 13.25 27.24 -19.11
C PHE A 259 13.05 27.16 -17.60
N GLN A 260 11.87 27.56 -17.13
CA GLN A 260 11.40 27.30 -15.78
C GLN A 260 9.89 27.14 -15.83
N GLY A 261 9.39 25.98 -15.41
CA GLY A 261 7.95 25.74 -15.35
C GLY A 261 7.61 24.26 -15.17
N PRO A 262 6.29 23.95 -15.10
CA PRO A 262 5.81 22.59 -14.99
C PRO A 262 6.30 21.71 -16.13
N TRP A 263 6.60 20.45 -15.83
CA TRP A 263 7.03 19.43 -16.79
C TRP A 263 5.99 19.23 -17.89
N SER A 264 4.70 19.36 -17.57
CA SER A 264 3.63 19.30 -18.56
C SER A 264 3.69 20.38 -19.65
N LEU A 265 4.29 21.57 -19.39
CA LEU A 265 4.44 22.61 -20.42
C LEU A 265 5.39 22.21 -21.54
N LEU A 266 6.23 21.21 -21.28
CA LEU A 266 7.16 20.61 -22.23
C LEU A 266 6.52 19.45 -23.01
N GLY A 267 5.21 19.23 -22.86
CA GLY A 267 4.56 17.99 -23.30
C GLY A 267 5.02 16.77 -22.50
N GLY A 268 5.58 17.00 -21.31
CA GLY A 268 6.10 15.97 -20.44
C GLY A 268 5.00 15.21 -19.71
N GLU A 269 5.26 13.93 -19.49
CA GLU A 269 4.42 13.00 -18.75
C GLU A 269 5.17 12.47 -17.52
N ALA A 270 4.41 12.05 -16.51
CA ALA A 270 4.91 11.39 -15.32
C ALA A 270 4.23 10.02 -15.15
N HIS A 271 5.03 8.98 -14.93
CA HIS A 271 4.59 7.59 -14.79
C HIS A 271 5.33 6.91 -13.63
N TYR A 272 4.72 5.96 -12.92
CA TYR A 272 5.48 5.04 -12.07
C TYR A 272 6.47 4.24 -12.93
N ASP A 273 7.66 3.97 -12.41
CA ASP A 273 8.60 3.09 -13.09
C ASP A 273 8.08 1.65 -13.09
N ALA A 274 7.78 1.11 -14.27
CA ALA A 274 7.29 -0.26 -14.42
C ALA A 274 8.32 -1.32 -13.97
N GLY A 275 9.61 -0.97 -13.93
CA GLY A 275 10.69 -1.81 -13.42
C GLY A 275 10.90 -1.71 -11.91
N ASP A 276 10.21 -0.81 -11.22
CA ASP A 276 10.32 -0.63 -9.77
C ASP A 276 9.14 -1.30 -9.04
N PRO A 277 9.34 -2.51 -8.46
CA PRO A 277 8.29 -3.17 -7.70
C PRO A 277 7.95 -2.46 -6.39
N SER A 278 8.82 -1.55 -5.91
CA SER A 278 8.61 -0.81 -4.66
C SER A 278 7.71 0.41 -4.81
N PHE A 279 7.42 0.84 -6.03
CA PHE A 279 6.66 2.06 -6.34
C PHE A 279 7.22 3.32 -5.66
N THR A 280 8.52 3.35 -5.41
CA THR A 280 9.26 4.51 -4.91
C THR A 280 9.78 5.39 -6.06
N ARG A 281 9.75 4.89 -7.29
CA ARG A 281 10.32 5.55 -8.45
C ARG A 281 9.28 6.04 -9.45
N VAL A 282 9.43 7.30 -9.88
CA VAL A 282 8.64 7.95 -10.92
C VAL A 282 9.54 8.34 -12.09
N ILE A 283 9.09 8.08 -13.30
CA ILE A 283 9.73 8.47 -14.55
C ILE A 283 9.02 9.69 -15.09
N LEU A 284 9.77 10.77 -15.27
CA LEU A 284 9.39 11.92 -16.08
C LEU A 284 9.94 11.72 -17.49
N SER A 285 9.09 11.76 -18.50
CA SER A 285 9.50 11.65 -19.90
C SER A 285 8.86 12.75 -20.73
N ALA A 286 9.61 13.33 -21.67
CA ALA A 286 9.12 14.31 -22.62
C ALA A 286 9.64 13.99 -24.02
N SER A 287 8.77 14.20 -25.01
CA SER A 287 9.16 14.11 -26.42
C SER A 287 10.12 15.24 -26.81
N THR A 288 10.89 15.05 -27.89
CA THR A 288 12.05 15.86 -28.25
C THR A 288 11.80 17.37 -28.20
N LEU A 289 12.60 18.09 -27.41
CA LEU A 289 12.60 19.55 -27.36
C LEU A 289 13.92 20.11 -27.91
N PRO A 290 13.97 20.56 -29.17
CA PRO A 290 15.21 20.98 -29.83
C PRO A 290 15.98 22.08 -29.09
N PHE A 291 15.31 22.88 -28.27
CA PHE A 291 15.90 24.02 -27.56
C PHE A 291 16.54 23.66 -26.20
N LEU A 292 16.29 22.45 -25.66
CA LEU A 292 16.78 22.00 -24.35
C LEU A 292 17.95 20.99 -24.44
N GLN A 293 18.67 20.93 -25.56
CA GLN A 293 19.69 19.90 -25.81
C GLN A 293 21.10 20.44 -26.04
N ALA A 294 21.45 21.58 -25.45
CA ALA A 294 22.87 21.91 -25.41
C ALA A 294 23.56 20.94 -24.44
N THR A 295 24.71 20.40 -24.83
CA THR A 295 25.49 19.43 -24.01
C THR A 295 25.87 19.97 -22.63
N ASP A 296 25.82 21.29 -22.47
CA ASP A 296 26.28 22.00 -21.28
C ASP A 296 25.09 22.62 -20.51
N ASP A 297 23.85 22.22 -20.82
CA ASP A 297 22.68 22.64 -20.04
C ASP A 297 22.67 21.92 -18.68
N HIS A 298 22.34 22.66 -17.62
CA HIS A 298 22.13 22.15 -16.28
C HIS A 298 20.64 22.04 -15.98
N TYR A 299 20.19 20.83 -15.63
CA TYR A 299 18.79 20.55 -15.31
C TYR A 299 18.60 20.41 -13.81
N HIS A 300 17.54 21.05 -13.29
CA HIS A 300 17.10 20.91 -11.91
C HIS A 300 15.61 20.56 -11.91
N VAL A 301 15.28 19.39 -11.39
CA VAL A 301 13.90 18.90 -11.30
C VAL A 301 13.45 18.95 -9.85
N GLN A 302 12.22 19.41 -9.64
CA GLN A 302 11.60 19.45 -8.32
C GLN A 302 10.20 18.86 -8.40
N ALA A 303 9.86 18.01 -7.44
CA ALA A 303 8.49 17.60 -7.16
C ALA A 303 7.84 18.67 -6.27
N LEU A 304 6.56 18.98 -6.48
CA LEU A 304 5.85 20.07 -5.79
C LEU A 304 4.82 19.53 -4.79
N SER A 305 4.61 20.25 -3.70
CA SER A 305 3.35 20.18 -2.97
C SER A 305 2.22 20.66 -3.89
N PRO A 306 1.04 20.01 -3.96
CA PRO A 306 0.49 19.02 -3.01
C PRO A 306 0.64 17.52 -3.35
N LEU A 307 1.79 17.03 -3.81
CA LEU A 307 2.02 15.58 -3.87
C LEU A 307 1.91 14.94 -2.49
N SER A 308 1.27 13.77 -2.40
CA SER A 308 1.16 13.01 -1.15
C SER A 308 1.47 11.52 -1.32
N ASP A 309 1.80 10.86 -0.23
CA ASP A 309 1.91 9.40 -0.14
C ASP A 309 0.52 8.72 -0.06
N PRO A 310 0.46 7.38 0.02
CA PRO A 310 -0.74 6.59 0.27
C PRO A 310 -1.30 6.65 1.71
N ALA A 311 -0.69 7.37 2.65
CA ALA A 311 -1.25 7.66 3.97
C ALA A 311 -1.87 9.08 4.06
N GLY A 312 -1.62 9.90 3.04
CA GLY A 312 -2.06 11.27 2.89
C GLY A 312 -1.05 12.31 3.39
N ASN A 313 0.20 11.96 3.71
CA ASN A 313 1.23 12.93 4.05
C ASN A 313 1.71 13.64 2.79
N PHE A 314 1.79 14.96 2.84
CA PHE A 314 2.30 15.75 1.72
C PHE A 314 3.82 15.72 1.68
N LEU A 315 4.39 15.77 0.48
CA LEU A 315 5.83 15.89 0.24
C LEU A 315 6.42 17.09 1.01
N ASP A 316 7.52 16.85 1.73
CA ASP A 316 8.35 17.86 2.42
C ASP A 316 9.32 18.57 1.45
#